data_AF-A0A3B0V8W2-F1
#
_entry.id   AF-A0A3B0V8W2-F1
#
_cell.length_a   1.000
_cell.length_b   1.000
_cell.length_c   1.000
_cell.angle_alpha   90.00
_cell.angle_beta   90.00
_cell.angle_gamma   90.00
#
_symmetry.space_group_name_H-M   'P 1'
#
loop_
_entity.id
_entity.type
_entity.pdbx_description
1 polymer ?
#
loop_
_entity_poly.entity_id
_entity_poly.type
_entity_poly.pdbx_seq_one_letter_code
_entity_poly.pdbx_strand_id
1 'polypeptide(L)'
;KYVEISKVTFFKYFTSKVDLLLYYRSILTLNLIIKIAESKIEGMKAINVIVQHFASEYAQRPSMVLGLIHYFTDSTTYVNPIHVKPAERLLFFPESSNIDYEVISFDQLVEQQMLDIVFKKQSTLSVNSQQLTEVFLSTLYGTIVVCRMKKADHVSMFFFQILGTVFPGIKG
;
A
#
# COMPACT_ATOMS: atom_id res chain seq x y z
N LYS A 1 -24.65 0.78 10.35
CA LYS A 1 -24.90 -0.21 11.42
C LYS A 1 -23.56 -0.80 11.82
N TYR A 2 -23.07 -0.52 13.03
CA TYR A 2 -21.92 -1.25 13.56
C TYR A 2 -22.38 -2.67 13.88
N VAL A 3 -21.65 -3.68 13.41
CA VAL A 3 -21.91 -5.06 13.85
C VAL A 3 -21.42 -5.15 15.29
N GLU A 4 -22.31 -5.43 16.23
CA GLU A 4 -21.94 -5.71 17.63
C GLU A 4 -21.31 -7.10 17.70
N ILE A 5 -20.06 -7.21 17.26
CA ILE A 5 -19.23 -8.39 17.48
C ILE A 5 -18.71 -8.38 18.91
N SER A 6 -18.92 -9.48 19.63
CA SER A 6 -18.35 -9.61 20.97
C SER A 6 -16.83 -9.63 20.91
N LYS A 7 -16.16 -9.12 21.96
CA LYS A 7 -14.70 -9.17 22.11
C LYS A 7 -14.16 -10.60 21.90
N VAL A 8 -14.84 -11.60 22.45
CA VAL A 8 -14.50 -13.02 22.28
C VAL A 8 -14.55 -13.43 20.81
N THR A 9 -15.59 -13.02 20.08
CA THR A 9 -15.70 -13.30 18.65
C THR A 9 -14.59 -12.63 17.87
N PHE A 10 -14.30 -11.35 18.14
CA PHE A 10 -13.21 -10.63 17.50
C PHE A 10 -11.86 -11.34 17.67
N PHE A 11 -11.52 -11.77 18.89
CA PHE A 11 -10.25 -12.47 19.13
C PHE A 11 -10.19 -13.89 18.58
N LYS A 12 -11.34 -14.51 18.25
CA LYS A 12 -11.36 -15.77 17.47
C LYS A 12 -10.92 -15.54 16.02
N TYR A 13 -11.20 -14.36 15.46
CA TYR A 13 -10.78 -14.01 14.10
C TYR A 13 -9.37 -13.41 14.06
N PHE A 14 -9.01 -12.59 15.05
CA PHE A 14 -7.71 -11.93 15.14
C PHE A 14 -7.08 -12.24 16.50
N THR A 15 -6.20 -13.25 16.53
CA THR A 15 -5.55 -13.70 17.78
C THR A 15 -4.60 -12.65 18.36
N SER A 16 -4.04 -11.80 17.50
CA SER A 16 -3.13 -10.73 17.87
C SER A 16 -3.44 -9.44 17.10
N LYS A 17 -2.88 -8.33 17.59
CA LYS A 17 -2.91 -7.05 16.88
C LYS A 17 -2.22 -7.14 15.51
N VAL A 18 -1.19 -7.97 15.39
CA VAL A 18 -0.46 -8.17 14.13
C VAL A 18 -1.37 -8.81 13.08
N ASP A 19 -2.18 -9.80 13.45
CA ASP A 19 -3.11 -10.46 12.52
C ASP A 19 -4.10 -9.46 11.92
N LEU A 20 -4.61 -8.55 12.76
CA LEU A 20 -5.48 -7.46 12.32
C LEU A 20 -4.76 -6.51 11.36
N LEU A 21 -3.52 -6.14 11.66
CA LEU A 21 -2.73 -5.25 10.80
C LEU A 21 -2.45 -5.90 9.44
N LEU A 22 -2.07 -7.17 9.42
CA LEU A 22 -1.80 -7.90 8.18
C LEU A 22 -3.06 -8.12 7.34
N TYR A 23 -4.20 -8.37 7.98
CA TYR A 23 -5.49 -8.44 7.31
C TYR A 23 -5.87 -7.09 6.71
N TYR A 24 -5.74 -6.02 7.50
CA TYR A 24 -5.95 -4.65 7.05
C TYR A 24 -5.07 -4.30 5.84
N ARG A 25 -3.78 -4.64 5.88
CA ARG A 25 -2.85 -4.50 4.74
C ARG A 25 -3.38 -5.22 3.50
N SER A 26 -3.85 -6.46 3.66
CA SER A 26 -4.35 -7.27 2.54
C SER A 26 -5.59 -6.64 1.89
N ILE A 27 -6.49 -6.07 2.69
CA ILE A 27 -7.65 -5.31 2.20
C ILE A 27 -7.20 -4.03 1.47
N LEU A 28 -6.24 -3.28 2.01
CA LEU A 28 -5.71 -2.08 1.34
C LEU A 28 -5.03 -2.41 0.00
N THR A 29 -4.21 -3.45 -0.04
CA THR A 29 -3.54 -3.86 -1.27
C THR A 29 -4.56 -4.34 -2.31
N LEU A 30 -5.57 -5.11 -1.90
CA LEU A 30 -6.64 -5.53 -2.81
C LEU A 30 -7.43 -4.34 -3.37
N ASN A 31 -7.73 -3.34 -2.54
CA ASN A 31 -8.38 -2.11 -3.00
C ASN A 31 -7.56 -1.39 -4.08
N LEU A 32 -6.24 -1.31 -3.88
CA LEU A 32 -5.33 -0.71 -4.86
C LEU A 32 -5.30 -1.51 -6.16
N ILE A 33 -5.22 -2.84 -6.08
CA ILE A 33 -5.23 -3.73 -7.26
C ILE A 33 -6.50 -3.49 -8.08
N ILE A 34 -7.66 -3.54 -7.43
CA ILE A 34 -8.96 -3.29 -8.07
C ILE A 34 -8.96 -1.92 -8.75
N LYS A 35 -8.60 -0.87 -8.00
CA LYS A 35 -8.62 0.50 -8.51
C LYS A 35 -7.70 0.71 -9.71
N ILE A 36 -6.48 0.15 -9.66
CA ILE A 36 -5.49 0.24 -10.74
C ILE A 36 -6.00 -0.50 -11.98
N ALA A 37 -6.48 -1.74 -11.81
CA ALA A 37 -6.97 -2.58 -12.89
C ALA A 37 -8.20 -1.98 -13.59
N GLU A 38 -9.21 -1.55 -12.82
CA GLU A 38 -10.45 -0.98 -13.36
C GLU A 38 -10.22 0.38 -14.03
N SER A 39 -9.29 1.17 -13.50
CA SER A 39 -8.91 2.45 -14.11
C SER A 39 -8.00 2.29 -15.33
N LYS A 40 -7.51 1.07 -15.62
CA LYS A 40 -6.55 0.77 -16.70
C LYS A 40 -5.33 1.68 -16.67
N ILE A 41 -4.81 1.94 -15.47
CA ILE A 41 -3.59 2.73 -15.24
C ILE A 41 -2.44 1.80 -14.86
N GLU A 42 -1.23 2.27 -15.08
CA GLU A 42 -0.01 1.49 -14.91
C GLU A 42 1.19 2.43 -14.70
N GLY A 43 2.32 1.87 -14.28
CA GLY A 43 3.56 2.59 -14.09
C GLY A 43 3.41 3.82 -13.18
N MET A 44 3.94 4.98 -13.61
CA MET A 44 3.96 6.18 -12.75
C MET A 44 2.56 6.68 -12.35
N LYS A 45 1.55 6.51 -13.22
CA LYS A 45 0.16 6.86 -12.88
C LYS A 45 -0.38 5.98 -11.75
N ALA A 46 -0.09 4.68 -11.79
CA ALA A 46 -0.45 3.76 -10.71
C ALA A 46 0.30 4.07 -9.42
N ILE A 47 1.61 4.38 -9.50
CA ILE A 47 2.40 4.83 -8.35
C ILE A 47 1.77 6.07 -7.70
N ASN A 48 1.35 7.05 -8.48
CA ASN A 48 0.66 8.24 -7.94
C ASN A 48 -0.61 7.86 -7.16
N VAL A 49 -1.40 6.91 -7.67
CA VAL A 49 -2.60 6.41 -6.99
C VAL A 49 -2.24 5.67 -5.69
N ILE A 50 -1.19 4.84 -5.70
CA ILE A 50 -0.69 4.14 -4.51
C ILE A 50 -0.31 5.14 -3.42
N VAL A 51 0.47 6.17 -3.76
CA VAL A 51 0.90 7.22 -2.83
C VAL A 51 -0.28 7.98 -2.25
N GLN A 52 -1.21 8.41 -3.12
CA GLN A 52 -2.40 9.15 -2.67
C GLN A 52 -3.26 8.31 -1.74
N HIS A 53 -3.46 7.03 -2.06
CA HIS A 53 -4.21 6.12 -1.22
C HIS A 53 -3.53 5.95 0.14
N PHE A 54 -2.21 5.69 0.16
CA PHE A 54 -1.48 5.49 1.41
C PHE A 54 -1.44 6.75 2.29
N ALA A 55 -1.30 7.94 1.68
CA ALA A 55 -1.39 9.21 2.39
C ALA A 55 -2.80 9.45 2.98
N SER A 56 -3.85 9.08 2.24
CA SER A 56 -5.23 9.16 2.73
C SER A 56 -5.47 8.19 3.89
N GLU A 57 -4.97 6.96 3.80
CA GLU A 57 -5.05 5.97 4.88
C GLU A 57 -4.30 6.42 6.13
N TYR A 58 -3.14 7.06 5.98
CA TYR A 58 -2.42 7.64 7.11
C TYR A 58 -3.20 8.80 7.74
N ALA A 59 -3.80 9.68 6.94
CA ALA A 59 -4.60 10.80 7.45
C ALA A 59 -5.84 10.31 8.22
N GLN A 60 -6.52 9.28 7.73
CA GLN A 60 -7.74 8.75 8.33
C GLN A 60 -7.46 7.80 9.51
N ARG A 61 -6.41 6.98 9.41
CA ARG A 61 -6.11 5.87 10.33
C ARG A 61 -4.61 5.81 10.65
N PRO A 62 -4.02 6.87 11.23
CA PRO A 62 -2.57 6.96 11.42
C PRO A 62 -2.02 5.82 12.28
N SER A 63 -2.76 5.37 13.29
CA SER A 63 -2.34 4.27 14.17
C SER A 63 -2.24 2.91 13.45
N MET A 64 -3.05 2.68 12.42
CA MET A 64 -2.98 1.44 11.62
C MET A 64 -1.74 1.46 10.73
N VAL A 65 -1.52 2.58 10.04
CA VAL A 65 -0.36 2.74 9.15
C VAL A 65 0.95 2.73 9.93
N LEU A 66 1.04 3.45 11.06
CA LEU A 66 2.22 3.40 11.92
C LEU A 66 2.43 2.02 12.56
N GLY A 67 1.34 1.32 12.89
CA GLY A 67 1.40 -0.06 13.37
C GLY A 67 1.99 -1.01 12.33
N LEU A 68 1.64 -0.85 11.05
CA LEU A 68 2.24 -1.61 9.96
C LEU A 68 3.73 -1.30 9.79
N ILE A 69 4.11 -0.02 9.81
CA ILE A 69 5.52 0.38 9.71
C ILE A 69 6.32 -0.23 10.86
N HIS A 70 5.83 -0.13 12.10
CA HIS A 70 6.48 -0.74 13.26
C HIS A 70 6.60 -2.26 13.13
N TYR A 71 5.56 -2.93 12.63
CA TYR A 71 5.65 -4.36 12.35
C TYR A 71 6.76 -4.68 11.34
N PHE A 72 6.88 -3.91 10.26
CA PHE A 72 7.92 -4.13 9.25
C PHE A 72 9.34 -3.85 9.75
N THR A 73 9.52 -2.96 10.73
CA THR A 73 10.86 -2.70 11.31
C THR A 73 11.27 -3.76 12.31
N ASP A 74 10.31 -4.40 12.98
CA ASP A 74 10.57 -5.35 14.06
C ASP A 74 10.56 -6.81 13.57
N SER A 75 9.84 -7.10 12.49
CA SER A 75 9.75 -8.46 11.94
C SER A 75 10.85 -8.73 10.92
N THR A 76 11.60 -9.81 11.11
CA THR A 76 12.52 -10.35 10.09
C THR A 76 11.84 -11.34 9.14
N THR A 77 10.58 -11.70 9.42
CA THR A 77 9.85 -12.75 8.69
C THR A 77 8.88 -12.13 7.70
N TYR A 78 9.04 -12.48 6.42
CA TYR A 78 8.03 -12.18 5.41
C TYR A 78 6.77 -12.99 5.67
N VAL A 79 5.63 -12.31 5.76
CA VAL A 79 4.31 -12.96 5.88
C VAL A 79 3.53 -12.77 4.60
N ASN A 80 3.14 -13.91 4.02
CA ASN A 80 2.27 -13.96 2.85
C ASN A 80 1.00 -13.12 3.06
N PRO A 81 0.45 -12.51 1.99
CA PRO A 81 -0.83 -11.82 2.08
C PRO A 81 -1.91 -12.72 2.69
N ILE A 82 -2.71 -12.16 3.60
CA ILE A 82 -3.82 -12.90 4.19
C ILE A 82 -4.91 -13.02 3.14
N HIS A 83 -5.39 -14.24 2.93
CA HIS A 83 -6.45 -14.51 1.97
C HIS A 83 -7.76 -13.80 2.37
N VAL A 84 -8.28 -12.94 1.50
CA VAL A 84 -9.57 -12.28 1.65
C VAL A 84 -10.65 -13.16 0.99
N LYS A 85 -11.60 -13.66 1.78
CA LYS A 85 -12.64 -14.59 1.33
C LYS A 85 -13.60 -13.91 0.34
N PRO A 86 -14.22 -14.65 -0.60
CA PRO A 86 -15.15 -14.05 -1.58
C PRO A 86 -16.27 -13.21 -0.96
N ALA A 87 -16.88 -13.68 0.14
CA ALA A 87 -17.91 -12.93 0.85
C ALA A 87 -17.40 -11.60 1.45
N GLU A 88 -16.14 -11.57 1.91
CA GLU A 88 -15.51 -10.35 2.41
C GLU A 88 -15.21 -9.39 1.25
N ARG A 89 -14.78 -9.92 0.09
CA ARG A 89 -14.56 -9.10 -1.11
C ARG A 89 -15.83 -8.40 -1.57
N LEU A 90 -16.95 -9.12 -1.62
CA LEU A 90 -18.27 -8.55 -1.92
C LEU A 90 -18.71 -7.49 -0.90
N LEU A 91 -18.33 -7.67 0.36
CA LEU A 91 -18.65 -6.71 1.42
C LEU A 91 -17.82 -5.42 1.30
N PHE A 92 -16.51 -5.53 1.05
CA PHE A 92 -15.60 -4.39 0.99
C PHE A 92 -15.60 -3.68 -0.37
N PHE A 93 -15.87 -4.41 -1.45
CA PHE A 93 -15.79 -3.92 -2.83
C PHE A 93 -17.08 -4.24 -3.61
N PRO A 94 -18.27 -3.81 -3.14
CA PRO A 94 -19.54 -4.19 -3.74
C PRO A 94 -19.73 -3.68 -5.17
N GLU A 95 -19.03 -2.60 -5.54
CA GLU A 95 -19.12 -1.98 -6.86
C GLU A 95 -18.03 -2.47 -7.84
N SER A 96 -17.15 -3.38 -7.41
CA SER A 96 -16.09 -3.86 -8.29
C SER A 96 -16.65 -4.74 -9.40
N SER A 97 -16.17 -4.50 -10.62
CA SER A 97 -16.47 -5.28 -11.81
C SER A 97 -15.91 -6.71 -11.77
N ASN A 98 -14.90 -6.95 -10.94
CA ASN A 98 -14.28 -8.26 -10.79
C ASN A 98 -13.81 -8.46 -9.34
N ILE A 99 -14.39 -9.44 -8.65
CA ILE A 99 -14.03 -9.76 -7.27
C ILE A 99 -12.89 -10.79 -7.16
N ASP A 100 -12.40 -11.35 -8.26
CA ASP A 100 -11.47 -12.48 -8.29
C ASP A 100 -9.99 -12.08 -8.43
N TYR A 101 -9.66 -10.79 -8.31
CA TYR A 101 -8.27 -10.33 -8.34
C TYR A 101 -7.40 -11.07 -7.30
N GLU A 102 -6.22 -11.51 -7.72
CA GLU A 102 -5.27 -12.16 -6.82
C GLU A 102 -4.76 -11.18 -5.77
N VAL A 103 -4.71 -11.59 -4.50
CA VAL A 103 -4.15 -10.77 -3.42
C VAL A 103 -2.65 -11.01 -3.37
N ILE A 104 -1.90 -10.15 -4.04
CA ILE A 104 -0.44 -10.10 -3.95
C ILE A 104 0.03 -9.23 -2.78
N SER A 105 1.33 -9.29 -2.46
CA SER A 105 1.89 -8.39 -1.45
C SER A 105 1.96 -6.95 -1.94
N PHE A 106 2.04 -6.01 -1.01
CA PHE A 106 2.17 -4.59 -1.35
C PHE A 106 3.48 -4.33 -2.13
N ASP A 107 4.56 -4.98 -1.70
CA ASP A 107 5.86 -4.95 -2.36
C ASP A 107 5.78 -5.46 -3.81
N GLN A 108 5.11 -6.60 -4.03
CA GLN A 108 4.86 -7.14 -5.37
C GLN A 108 4.03 -6.19 -6.24
N LEU A 109 2.99 -5.57 -5.67
CA LEU A 109 2.18 -4.59 -6.40
C LEU A 109 3.04 -3.41 -6.86
N VAL A 110 3.87 -2.86 -5.97
CA VAL A 110 4.78 -1.76 -6.32
C VAL A 110 5.79 -2.20 -7.37
N GLU A 111 6.39 -3.38 -7.21
CA GLU A 111 7.38 -3.91 -8.14
C GLU A 111 6.82 -4.10 -9.56
N GLN A 112 5.58 -4.59 -9.69
CA GLN A 112 4.89 -4.67 -10.98
C GLN A 112 4.81 -3.30 -11.65
N GLN A 113 4.48 -2.24 -10.91
CA GLN A 113 4.42 -0.89 -11.46
C GLN A 113 5.81 -0.32 -11.79
N MET A 114 6.83 -0.66 -11.01
CA MET A 114 8.22 -0.28 -11.31
C MET A 114 8.75 -0.97 -12.57
N LEU A 115 8.39 -2.24 -12.78
CA LEU A 115 8.68 -2.95 -14.03
C LEU A 115 8.07 -2.21 -15.22
N ASP A 116 6.80 -1.81 -15.15
CA ASP A 116 6.15 -1.05 -16.23
C ASP A 116 6.87 0.27 -16.54
N ILE A 117 7.35 0.99 -15.52
CA ILE A 117 8.13 2.23 -15.68
C ILE A 117 9.44 1.96 -16.43
N VAL A 118 10.16 0.89 -16.05
CA VAL A 118 11.42 0.50 -16.70
C VAL A 118 11.17 0.07 -18.15
N PHE A 119 10.20 -0.81 -18.39
CA PHE A 119 9.89 -1.32 -19.72
C PHE A 119 9.44 -0.23 -20.69
N LYS A 120 8.64 0.74 -20.21
CA LYS A 120 8.15 1.85 -21.03
C LYS A 120 9.17 2.96 -21.23
N LYS A 121 10.42 2.76 -20.77
CA LYS A 121 11.49 3.77 -20.77
C LYS A 121 11.06 5.10 -20.15
N GLN A 122 10.14 5.02 -19.17
CA GLN A 122 9.73 6.18 -18.39
C GLN A 122 10.82 6.57 -17.40
N SER A 123 11.77 5.68 -17.11
CA SER A 123 12.99 5.97 -16.37
C SER A 123 14.19 6.17 -17.30
N THR A 124 14.96 7.24 -17.06
CA THR A 124 16.29 7.44 -17.67
C THR A 124 17.43 6.83 -16.84
N LEU A 125 17.11 6.20 -15.70
CA LEU A 125 18.08 5.64 -14.77
C LEU A 125 18.42 4.19 -15.15
N SER A 126 19.71 3.83 -15.10
CA SER A 126 20.20 2.46 -15.32
C SER A 126 20.05 1.61 -14.06
N VAL A 127 18.82 1.49 -13.54
CA VAL A 127 18.48 0.74 -12.33
C VAL A 127 17.37 -0.27 -12.64
N ASN A 128 17.37 -1.40 -11.94
CA ASN A 128 16.34 -2.42 -12.12
C ASN A 128 15.07 -2.11 -11.29
N SER A 129 13.98 -2.81 -11.56
CA SER A 129 12.69 -2.61 -10.88
C SER A 129 12.76 -2.83 -9.38
N GLN A 130 13.57 -3.78 -8.91
CA GLN A 130 13.74 -4.09 -7.50
C GLN A 130 14.37 -2.90 -6.75
N GLN A 131 15.45 -2.33 -7.28
CA GLN A 131 16.08 -1.14 -6.70
C GLN A 131 15.13 0.05 -6.66
N LEU A 132 14.35 0.27 -7.74
CA LEU A 132 13.32 1.31 -7.75
C LEU A 132 12.26 1.08 -6.67
N THR A 133 11.88 -0.19 -6.46
CA THR A 133 10.91 -0.58 -5.43
C THR A 133 11.45 -0.31 -4.04
N GLU A 134 12.70 -0.69 -3.75
CA GLU A 134 13.36 -0.43 -2.46
C GLU A 134 13.48 1.08 -2.16
N VAL A 135 13.88 1.88 -3.16
CA VAL A 135 13.96 3.34 -3.03
C VAL A 135 12.57 3.94 -2.82
N PHE A 136 11.56 3.45 -3.53
CA PHE A 136 10.18 3.91 -3.35
C PHE A 136 9.64 3.59 -1.95
N LEU A 137 9.77 2.35 -1.49
CA LEU A 137 9.27 1.91 -0.18
C LEU A 137 9.99 2.63 0.97
N SER A 138 11.31 2.75 0.90
CA SER A 138 12.09 3.50 1.89
C SER A 138 11.68 4.98 1.93
N THR A 139 11.46 5.59 0.77
CA THR A 139 10.94 6.96 0.68
C THR A 139 9.53 7.05 1.26
N LEU A 140 8.65 6.08 1.01
CA LEU A 140 7.25 6.09 1.42
C LEU A 140 7.12 6.00 2.93
N TYR A 141 7.74 4.98 3.51
CA TYR A 141 7.73 4.78 4.96
C TYR A 141 8.49 5.89 5.67
N GLY A 142 9.65 6.31 5.15
CA GLY A 142 10.43 7.41 5.70
C GLY A 142 9.65 8.72 5.72
N THR A 143 8.93 9.05 4.65
CA THR A 143 8.06 10.24 4.57
C THR A 143 7.03 10.23 5.70
N ILE A 144 6.35 9.11 5.94
CA ILE A 144 5.34 9.02 7.00
C ILE A 144 5.95 9.20 8.38
N VAL A 145 7.07 8.54 8.64
CA VAL A 145 7.77 8.67 9.92
C VAL A 145 8.20 10.12 10.17
N VAL A 146 8.77 10.78 9.16
CA VAL A 146 9.18 12.19 9.25
C VAL A 146 7.96 13.10 9.46
N CYS A 147 6.88 12.92 8.69
CA CYS A 147 5.65 13.70 8.88
C CYS A 147 5.08 13.52 10.29
N ARG A 148 5.10 12.29 10.82
CA ARG A 148 4.66 12.01 12.20
C ARG A 148 5.51 12.73 13.22
N MET A 149 6.84 12.69 13.10
CA MET A 149 7.77 13.36 14.01
C MET A 149 7.62 14.88 13.97
N LYS A 150 7.40 15.44 12.77
CA LYS A 150 7.27 16.88 12.55
C LYS A 150 5.85 17.41 12.76
N LYS A 151 4.87 16.54 13.04
CA LYS A 151 3.44 16.89 13.10
C LYS A 151 2.97 17.61 11.83
N ALA A 152 3.44 17.14 10.68
CA ALA A 152 3.07 17.69 9.38
C ALA A 152 1.85 16.94 8.82
N ASP A 153 0.89 17.70 8.28
CA ASP A 153 -0.39 17.15 7.81
C ASP A 153 -0.41 16.80 6.31
N HIS A 154 0.63 17.18 5.55
CA HIS A 154 0.68 17.07 4.09
C HIS A 154 1.58 15.94 3.58
N VAL A 155 1.28 14.69 3.97
CA VAL A 155 2.12 13.52 3.63
C VAL A 155 2.27 13.31 2.12
N SER A 156 1.18 13.39 1.35
CA SER A 156 1.22 13.17 -0.10
C SER A 156 2.08 14.21 -0.81
N MET A 157 1.92 15.48 -0.47
CA MET A 157 2.72 16.57 -1.04
C MET A 157 4.20 16.38 -0.73
N PHE A 158 4.53 16.07 0.53
CA PHE A 158 5.91 15.84 0.94
C PHE A 158 6.51 14.61 0.23
N PHE A 159 5.75 13.53 0.11
CA PHE A 159 6.17 12.36 -0.65
C PHE A 159 6.50 12.72 -2.11
N PHE A 160 5.58 13.41 -2.81
CA PHE A 160 5.79 13.75 -4.23
C PHE A 160 6.97 14.70 -4.44
N GLN A 161 7.24 15.61 -3.50
CA GLN A 161 8.43 16.46 -3.52
C GLN A 161 9.72 15.63 -3.39
N ILE A 162 9.75 14.69 -2.44
CA ILE A 162 10.91 13.79 -2.27
C ILE A 162 11.04 12.90 -3.50
N LEU A 163 9.95 12.33 -4.00
CA LEU A 163 9.96 11.46 -5.18
C LEU A 163 10.49 12.21 -6.40
N GLY A 164 10.06 13.44 -6.65
CA GLY A 164 10.59 14.26 -7.75
C GLY A 164 12.08 14.61 -7.60
N THR A 165 12.59 14.63 -6.36
CA THR A 165 14.01 14.88 -6.06
C THR A 165 14.86 13.61 -6.19
N VAL A 166 14.33 12.46 -5.74
CA VAL A 166 15.01 11.16 -5.74
C VAL A 166 14.92 10.47 -7.10
N PHE A 167 13.86 10.74 -7.87
CA PHE A 167 13.60 10.20 -9.20
C PHE A 167 13.49 11.30 -10.27
N PRO A 168 14.52 12.17 -10.45
CA PRO A 168 14.47 13.23 -11.46
C PRO A 168 14.41 12.70 -12.90
N GLY A 169 14.67 11.39 -13.08
CA GLY A 169 14.65 10.69 -14.37
C GLY A 169 13.37 9.93 -14.69
N ILE A 170 12.37 9.87 -13.78
CA ILE A 170 11.08 9.21 -14.06
C ILE A 170 10.10 10.25 -14.60
N LYS A 171 9.76 10.15 -15.88
CA LYS A 171 8.75 11.00 -16.52
C LYS A 171 7.36 10.39 -16.32
N GLY A 172 6.49 11.13 -15.63
CA GLY A 172 5.06 10.80 -15.43
C GLY A 172 4.18 11.22 -16.59
#